data_AF-A0A3Q0R608-F1
#
_entry.id   AF-A0A3Q0R608-F1
#
_cell.length_a   1.000
_cell.length_b   1.000
_cell.length_c   1.000
_cell.angle_alpha   90.00
_cell.angle_beta   90.00
_cell.angle_gamma   90.00
#
_symmetry.space_group_name_H-M   'P 1'
#
loop_
_entity.id
_entity.type
_entity.pdbx_description
1 polymer ?
#
loop_
_entity_poly.entity_id
_entity_poly.type
_entity_poly.pdbx_seq_one_letter_code
_entity_poly.pdbx_strand_id
1 'polypeptide(L)'
;SILPVGHAQNSSPGQMPESPQLGPFSVDDTLRESMAKLIIFSTVLYLQVQKLQKKDSQLKALEAFYKEQLAQLEKRNLERYQQSKEQFHQAASKTEETVRARSTAAVCPGLQAQILSCYRDNKDQTLKCSDLAKEYMKCINAAKKVRAFNKSWKATMASIRGDVNS
;
A
#
# COMPACT_ATOMS: atom_id res chain seq x y z
N SER A 1 33.84 41.48 71.23
CA SER A 1 32.89 41.67 72.34
C SER A 1 32.98 43.07 72.88
N ILE A 2 32.13 43.99 72.42
CA ILE A 2 31.72 45.21 73.15
C ILE A 2 30.32 45.58 72.62
N LEU A 3 29.32 45.42 73.46
CA LEU A 3 28.14 46.30 73.56
C LEU A 3 28.30 46.93 74.96
N PRO A 4 27.80 48.15 75.25
CA PRO A 4 26.40 48.23 75.70
C PRO A 4 25.67 49.61 75.66
N VAL A 5 24.40 49.52 76.03
CA VAL A 5 23.53 50.49 76.75
C VAL A 5 22.70 51.52 75.97
N GLY A 6 21.38 51.46 76.26
CA GLY A 6 20.49 52.61 76.43
C GLY A 6 19.22 52.54 75.58
N HIS A 7 17.99 52.72 76.05
CA HIS A 7 17.36 52.73 77.37
C HIS A 7 15.84 52.66 77.09
N ALA A 8 15.07 52.06 78.00
CA ALA A 8 13.61 51.99 77.92
C ALA A 8 12.96 53.33 78.27
N GLN A 9 11.74 53.61 77.76
CA GLN A 9 10.58 53.99 78.60
C GLN A 9 9.27 54.21 77.83
N ASN A 10 8.32 53.35 78.21
CA ASN A 10 6.88 53.51 78.47
C ASN A 10 6.24 54.94 78.49
N SER A 11 5.05 55.10 77.87
CA SER A 11 3.92 55.93 78.36
C SER A 11 2.60 55.70 77.56
N SER A 12 1.54 55.26 78.25
CA SER A 12 0.09 55.46 77.92
C SER A 12 -0.41 56.75 78.64
N PRO A 13 -1.67 57.27 78.55
CA PRO A 13 -2.91 56.77 77.92
C PRO A 13 -3.79 57.82 77.15
N GLY A 14 -4.69 57.33 76.28
CA GLY A 14 -6.09 57.79 76.17
C GLY A 14 -6.47 59.05 75.37
N GLN A 15 -7.00 58.86 74.15
CA GLN A 15 -8.06 59.71 73.57
C GLN A 15 -8.93 58.88 72.62
N MET A 16 -10.27 58.88 72.81
CA MET A 16 -11.24 58.12 72.01
C MET A 16 -11.62 58.84 70.68
N PRO A 17 -12.52 58.29 69.84
CA PRO A 17 -12.22 57.78 68.51
C PRO A 17 -12.62 58.76 67.40
N GLU A 18 -11.76 58.99 66.41
CA GLU A 18 -12.20 59.66 65.19
C GLU A 18 -12.99 58.70 64.30
N SER A 19 -14.18 59.14 63.89
CA SER A 19 -15.14 58.35 63.11
C SER A 19 -14.64 58.08 61.68
N PRO A 20 -15.11 57.02 61.00
CA PRO A 20 -14.68 56.70 59.65
C PRO A 20 -15.31 57.67 58.65
N GLN A 21 -14.50 58.55 58.06
CA GLN A 21 -14.91 59.32 56.91
C GLN A 21 -14.74 58.47 55.65
N LEU A 22 -15.80 57.73 55.27
CA LEU A 22 -15.92 57.18 53.91
C LEU A 22 -16.28 58.32 52.95
N GLY A 23 -15.31 58.75 52.13
CA GLY A 23 -15.55 59.60 50.98
C GLY A 23 -16.29 58.86 49.85
N PRO A 24 -16.92 59.58 48.91
CA PRO A 24 -17.75 58.98 47.87
C PRO A 24 -16.90 58.20 46.85
N PHE A 25 -17.19 56.92 46.65
CA PHE A 25 -16.62 56.10 45.58
C PHE A 25 -17.21 56.57 44.24
N SER A 26 -16.38 57.14 43.35
CA SER A 26 -16.78 57.76 42.09
C SER A 26 -17.31 56.71 41.10
N VAL A 27 -18.55 56.88 40.62
CA VAL A 27 -19.24 55.98 39.65
C VAL A 27 -18.44 55.81 38.34
N ASP A 28 -17.61 56.80 37.99
CA ASP A 28 -16.68 56.77 36.84
C ASP A 28 -15.63 55.65 36.92
N ASP A 29 -15.15 55.29 38.12
CA ASP A 29 -14.11 54.27 38.27
C ASP A 29 -14.65 52.85 37.99
N THR A 30 -15.90 52.58 38.39
CA THR A 30 -16.57 51.29 38.14
C THR A 30 -16.91 51.11 36.66
N LEU A 31 -17.34 52.19 36.00
CA LEU A 31 -17.60 52.18 34.56
C LEU A 31 -16.31 52.00 33.76
N ARG A 32 -15.22 52.68 34.17
CA ARG A 32 -13.90 52.54 33.56
C ARG A 32 -13.34 51.13 33.70
N GLU A 33 -13.48 50.51 34.87
CA GLU A 33 -13.06 49.13 35.09
C GLU A 33 -13.90 48.13 34.26
N SER A 34 -15.22 48.35 34.18
CA SER A 34 -16.13 47.52 33.36
C SER A 34 -15.80 47.62 31.87
N MET A 35 -15.53 48.84 31.39
CA MET A 35 -15.11 49.07 29.99
C MET A 35 -13.74 48.46 29.71
N ALA A 36 -12.78 48.56 30.65
CA ALA A 36 -11.49 47.91 30.52
C ALA A 36 -11.62 46.38 30.41
N LYS A 37 -12.46 45.77 31.26
CA LYS A 37 -12.76 44.33 31.20
C LYS A 37 -13.39 43.93 29.85
N LEU A 38 -14.33 44.73 29.33
CA LEU A 38 -14.97 44.48 28.04
C LEU A 38 -13.99 44.59 26.86
N ILE A 39 -13.10 45.59 26.88
CA ILE A 39 -12.06 45.77 25.86
C ILE A 39 -11.08 44.60 25.88
N ILE A 40 -10.65 44.18 27.07
CA ILE A 40 -9.77 43.01 27.22
C ILE A 40 -10.49 41.76 26.69
N PHE A 41 -11.75 41.55 27.07
CA PHE A 41 -12.53 40.41 26.57
C PHE A 41 -12.68 40.42 25.05
N SER A 42 -13.02 41.57 24.47
CA SER A 42 -13.16 41.75 23.02
C SER A 42 -11.86 41.48 22.26
N THR A 43 -10.73 41.97 22.77
CA THR A 43 -9.41 41.78 22.14
C THR A 43 -8.96 40.32 22.22
N VAL A 44 -9.16 39.66 23.37
CA VAL A 44 -8.88 38.23 23.54
C VAL A 44 -9.74 37.39 22.58
N LEU A 45 -11.03 37.70 22.47
CA LEU A 45 -11.93 37.01 21.54
C LEU A 45 -11.47 37.18 20.08
N TYR A 46 -11.14 38.41 19.66
CA TYR A 46 -10.66 38.69 18.31
C TYR A 46 -9.38 37.92 17.97
N LEU A 47 -8.40 37.92 18.88
CA LEU A 47 -7.15 37.17 18.70
C LEU A 47 -7.39 35.66 18.59
N GLN A 48 -8.31 35.13 19.39
CA GLN A 48 -8.67 33.71 19.34
C GLN A 48 -9.37 33.35 18.02
N VAL A 49 -10.27 34.20 17.52
CA VAL A 49 -10.91 34.01 16.21
C VAL A 49 -9.87 33.98 15.10
N GLN A 50 -8.92 34.93 15.07
CA GLN A 50 -7.86 34.94 14.07
C GLN A 50 -6.99 33.68 14.13
N LYS A 51 -6.66 33.22 15.35
CA LYS A 51 -5.88 31.99 15.57
C LYS A 51 -6.60 30.76 15.04
N LEU A 52 -7.91 30.65 15.29
CA LEU A 52 -8.75 29.56 14.78
C LEU A 52 -8.87 29.61 13.26
N GLN A 53 -9.13 30.78 12.68
CA GLN A 53 -9.19 30.96 11.22
C GLN A 53 -7.90 30.53 10.53
N LYS A 54 -6.73 30.84 11.12
CA LYS A 54 -5.43 30.39 10.62
C LYS A 54 -5.26 28.87 10.72
N LYS A 55 -5.72 28.25 11.81
CA LYS A 55 -5.68 26.79 11.98
C LYS A 55 -6.62 26.10 10.98
N ASP A 56 -7.82 26.62 10.79
CA ASP A 56 -8.80 26.08 9.85
C ASP A 56 -8.32 26.18 8.40
N SER A 57 -7.69 27.29 8.01
CA SER A 57 -7.14 27.42 6.66
C SER A 57 -5.98 26.45 6.40
N GLN A 58 -5.10 26.25 7.40
CA GLN A 58 -4.05 25.25 7.34
C GLN A 58 -4.62 23.82 7.22
N LEU A 59 -5.65 23.50 8.01
CA LEU A 59 -6.29 22.20 7.98
C LEU A 59 -6.93 21.93 6.61
N LYS A 60 -7.66 22.91 6.06
CA LYS A 60 -8.30 22.80 4.74
C LYS A 60 -7.28 22.61 3.61
N ALA A 61 -6.16 23.34 3.66
CA ALA A 61 -5.09 23.17 2.67
C ALA A 61 -4.49 21.76 2.72
N LEU A 62 -4.27 21.24 3.93
CA LEU A 62 -3.74 19.89 4.12
C LEU A 62 -4.74 18.81 3.67
N GLU A 63 -6.02 18.98 4.00
CA GLU A 63 -7.09 18.10 3.55
C GLU A 63 -7.20 18.06 2.03
N ALA A 64 -7.15 19.22 1.36
CA ALA A 64 -7.17 19.30 -0.09
C ALA A 64 -5.96 18.59 -0.71
N PHE A 65 -4.76 18.80 -0.14
CA PHE A 65 -3.55 18.12 -0.60
C PHE A 65 -3.66 16.60 -0.49
N TYR A 66 -4.10 16.06 0.65
CA TYR A 66 -4.20 14.61 0.83
C TYR A 66 -5.33 13.99 0.00
N LYS A 67 -6.45 14.69 -0.19
CA LYS A 67 -7.52 14.23 -1.10
C LYS A 67 -7.01 14.08 -2.53
N GLU A 68 -6.25 15.05 -3.02
CA GLU A 68 -5.65 14.99 -4.36
C GLU A 68 -4.66 13.82 -4.47
N GLN A 69 -3.79 13.64 -3.47
CA GLN A 69 -2.83 12.52 -3.45
C GLN A 69 -3.54 11.15 -3.45
N LEU A 70 -4.62 11.01 -2.69
CA LEU A 70 -5.43 9.79 -2.67
C LEU A 70 -6.07 9.54 -4.03
N ALA A 71 -6.69 10.55 -4.64
CA ALA A 71 -7.29 10.42 -5.97
C ALA A 71 -6.27 10.00 -7.03
N GLN A 72 -5.06 10.58 -7.00
CA GLN A 72 -3.98 10.18 -7.90
C GLN A 72 -3.48 8.76 -7.64
N LEU A 73 -3.40 8.34 -6.37
CA LEU A 73 -3.00 6.99 -6.00
C LEU A 73 -4.03 5.95 -6.48
N GLU A 74 -5.31 6.21 -6.24
CA GLU A 74 -6.43 5.36 -6.66
C GLU A 74 -6.45 5.22 -8.18
N LYS A 75 -6.32 6.32 -8.91
CA LYS A 75 -6.22 6.32 -10.38
C LYS A 75 -5.06 5.45 -10.88
N ARG A 76 -3.83 5.67 -10.37
CA ARG A 76 -2.65 4.89 -10.76
C ARG A 76 -2.74 3.42 -10.34
N ASN A 77 -3.48 3.11 -9.27
CA ASN A 77 -3.70 1.73 -8.84
C ASN A 77 -4.65 1.03 -9.83
N LEU A 78 -5.76 1.69 -10.19
CA LEU A 78 -6.73 1.17 -11.14
C LEU A 78 -6.11 0.94 -12.53
N GLU A 79 -5.35 1.90 -13.04
CA GLU A 79 -4.65 1.78 -14.33
C GLU A 79 -3.68 0.58 -14.33
N ARG A 80 -2.87 0.42 -13.28
CA ARG A 80 -1.95 -0.72 -13.14
C ARG A 80 -2.70 -2.04 -13.01
N TYR A 81 -3.80 -2.08 -12.27
CA TYR A 81 -4.64 -3.27 -12.14
C TYR A 81 -5.20 -3.68 -13.51
N GLN A 82 -5.75 -2.73 -14.28
CA GLN A 82 -6.28 -2.98 -15.61
C GLN A 82 -5.19 -3.48 -16.58
N GLN A 83 -4.03 -2.82 -16.57
CA GLN A 83 -2.89 -3.24 -17.40
C GLN A 83 -2.41 -4.65 -17.03
N SER A 84 -2.29 -4.95 -15.74
CA SER A 84 -1.89 -6.28 -15.25
C SER A 84 -2.91 -7.35 -15.64
N LYS A 85 -4.20 -7.04 -15.50
CA LYS A 85 -5.30 -7.91 -15.94
C LYS A 85 -5.21 -8.22 -17.43
N GLU A 86 -5.01 -7.21 -18.27
CA GLU A 86 -4.87 -7.38 -19.72
C GLU A 86 -3.64 -8.22 -20.07
N GLN A 87 -2.49 -7.91 -19.48
CA GLN A 87 -1.26 -8.67 -19.69
C GLN A 87 -1.40 -10.13 -19.26
N PHE A 88 -2.08 -10.39 -18.14
CA PHE A 88 -2.37 -11.75 -17.69
C PHE A 88 -3.24 -12.49 -18.69
N HIS A 89 -4.35 -11.88 -19.15
CA HIS A 89 -5.24 -12.51 -20.13
C HIS A 89 -4.54 -12.75 -21.47
N GLN A 90 -3.76 -11.79 -21.93
CA GLN A 90 -2.98 -11.93 -23.16
C GLN A 90 -1.94 -13.04 -23.03
N ALA A 91 -1.19 -13.09 -21.92
CA ALA A 91 -0.22 -14.15 -21.66
C ALA A 91 -0.90 -15.52 -21.58
N ALA A 92 -2.03 -15.61 -20.87
CA ALA A 92 -2.83 -16.84 -20.77
C ALA A 92 -3.32 -17.30 -22.14
N SER A 93 -3.89 -16.41 -22.96
CA SER A 93 -4.36 -16.74 -24.32
C SER A 93 -3.21 -17.23 -25.20
N LYS A 94 -2.06 -16.53 -25.18
CA LYS A 94 -0.88 -16.93 -25.94
C LYS A 94 -0.34 -18.30 -25.49
N THR A 95 -0.33 -18.56 -24.18
CA THR A 95 0.04 -19.86 -23.64
C THR A 95 -0.97 -20.93 -24.04
N GLU A 96 -2.27 -20.65 -23.97
CA GLU A 96 -3.32 -21.57 -24.40
C GLU A 96 -3.19 -21.92 -25.88
N GLU A 97 -3.03 -20.94 -26.76
CA GLU A 97 -2.78 -21.16 -28.20
C GLU A 97 -1.54 -22.03 -28.43
N THR A 98 -0.45 -21.74 -27.70
CA THR A 98 0.79 -22.52 -27.82
C THR A 98 0.62 -23.95 -27.33
N VAL A 99 -0.07 -24.15 -26.20
CA VAL A 99 -0.32 -25.47 -25.62
C VAL A 99 -1.31 -26.28 -26.47
N ARG A 100 -2.36 -25.64 -26.99
CA ARG A 100 -3.36 -26.27 -27.85
C ARG A 100 -2.79 -26.62 -29.22
N ALA A 101 -1.95 -25.77 -29.81
CA ALA A 101 -1.17 -26.10 -31.00
C ALA A 101 -0.17 -27.23 -30.73
N ARG A 102 0.34 -27.31 -29.50
CA ARG A 102 1.07 -28.47 -28.96
C ARG A 102 0.11 -29.58 -28.53
N SER A 103 -1.01 -29.77 -29.24
CA SER A 103 -1.77 -31.00 -29.16
C SER A 103 -0.76 -32.15 -29.25
N THR A 104 -0.80 -33.07 -28.30
CA THR A 104 0.09 -34.21 -28.24
C THR A 104 -0.27 -35.13 -29.40
N ALA A 105 0.13 -34.74 -30.61
CA ALA A 105 -0.01 -35.57 -31.78
C ALA A 105 0.63 -36.91 -31.43
N ALA A 106 -0.21 -37.94 -31.41
CA ALA A 106 0.18 -39.30 -31.09
C ALA A 106 1.40 -39.64 -31.96
N VAL A 107 2.49 -40.05 -31.32
CA VAL A 107 3.69 -40.47 -32.03
C VAL A 107 3.40 -41.85 -32.58
N CYS A 108 3.46 -41.99 -33.91
CA CYS A 108 3.17 -43.23 -34.62
C CYS A 108 1.71 -43.70 -34.44
N PRO A 109 0.70 -42.88 -34.83
CA PRO A 109 -0.71 -43.13 -34.49
C PRO A 109 -1.24 -44.46 -35.05
N GLY A 110 -0.80 -44.85 -36.25
CA GLY A 110 -1.17 -46.14 -36.85
C GLY A 110 -0.64 -47.33 -36.05
N LEU A 111 0.65 -47.34 -35.69
CA LEU A 111 1.26 -48.39 -34.87
C LEU A 111 0.68 -48.40 -33.45
N GLN A 112 0.37 -47.22 -32.88
CA GLN A 112 -0.28 -47.10 -31.58
C GLN A 112 -1.67 -47.75 -31.58
N ALA A 113 -2.48 -47.53 -32.62
CA ALA A 113 -3.78 -48.17 -32.75
C ALA A 113 -3.65 -49.70 -32.90
N GLN A 114 -2.71 -50.16 -33.73
CA GLN A 114 -2.48 -51.58 -33.97
C GLN A 114 -2.01 -52.32 -32.71
N ILE A 115 -1.06 -51.76 -31.95
CA ILE A 115 -0.54 -52.42 -30.74
C ILE A 115 -1.60 -52.49 -29.64
N LEU A 116 -2.44 -51.46 -29.51
CA LEU A 116 -3.56 -51.44 -28.57
C LEU A 116 -4.63 -52.47 -28.96
N SER A 117 -4.95 -52.62 -30.26
CA SER A 117 -5.86 -53.68 -30.72
C SER A 117 -5.27 -55.06 -30.43
N CYS A 118 -3.99 -55.28 -30.75
CA CYS A 118 -3.36 -56.59 -30.55
C CYS A 118 -3.44 -57.05 -29.09
N TYR A 119 -3.12 -56.19 -28.12
CA TYR A 119 -3.22 -56.54 -26.70
C TYR A 119 -4.67 -56.72 -26.22
N ARG A 120 -5.62 -55.97 -26.78
CA ARG A 120 -7.04 -56.16 -26.48
C ARG A 120 -7.54 -57.52 -26.96
N ASP A 121 -7.07 -57.95 -28.12
CA ASP A 121 -7.53 -59.17 -28.79
C ASP A 121 -6.74 -60.41 -28.32
N ASN A 122 -5.57 -60.24 -27.68
CA ASN A 122 -4.69 -61.31 -27.17
C ASN A 122 -4.33 -61.14 -25.68
N LYS A 123 -5.34 -60.94 -24.81
CA LYS A 123 -5.13 -60.63 -23.38
C LYS A 123 -4.30 -61.66 -22.62
N ASP A 124 -4.52 -62.94 -22.89
CA ASP A 124 -3.81 -64.04 -22.21
C ASP A 124 -2.57 -64.52 -23.00
N GLN A 125 -2.33 -63.95 -24.18
CA GLN A 125 -1.25 -64.35 -25.11
C GLN A 125 -0.48 -63.14 -25.62
N THR A 126 -0.13 -62.22 -24.71
CA THR A 126 0.49 -60.92 -25.01
C THR A 126 1.79 -61.00 -25.81
N LEU A 127 2.52 -62.12 -25.71
CA LEU A 127 3.73 -62.38 -26.48
C LEU A 127 3.49 -62.42 -27.99
N LYS A 128 2.27 -62.73 -28.46
CA LYS A 128 1.92 -62.65 -29.90
C LYS A 128 2.04 -61.23 -30.47
N CYS A 129 1.97 -60.21 -29.60
CA CYS A 129 2.11 -58.81 -29.98
C CYS A 129 3.56 -58.31 -29.93
N SER A 130 4.55 -59.18 -29.63
CA SER A 130 5.93 -58.75 -29.37
C SER A 130 6.59 -58.05 -30.56
N ASP A 131 6.35 -58.53 -31.78
CA ASP A 131 7.00 -57.96 -32.96
C ASP A 131 6.39 -56.59 -33.31
N LEU A 132 5.07 -56.46 -33.17
CA LEU A 132 4.37 -55.19 -33.28
C LEU A 132 4.82 -54.19 -32.19
N ALA A 133 5.06 -54.67 -30.96
CA ALA A 133 5.59 -53.85 -29.87
C ALA A 133 7.00 -53.34 -30.16
N LYS A 134 7.88 -54.19 -30.73
CA LYS A 134 9.22 -53.80 -31.17
C LYS A 134 9.16 -52.74 -32.26
N GLU A 135 8.26 -52.89 -33.22
CA GLU A 135 8.09 -51.92 -34.31
C GLU A 135 7.58 -50.57 -33.81
N TYR A 136 6.58 -50.59 -32.93
CA TYR A 136 6.11 -49.38 -32.25
C TYR A 136 7.23 -48.68 -31.46
N MET A 137 8.05 -49.45 -30.74
CA MET A 137 9.19 -48.91 -29.98
C MET A 137 10.27 -48.30 -30.89
N LYS A 138 10.57 -48.93 -32.04
CA LYS A 138 11.49 -48.37 -33.04
C LYS A 138 11.00 -47.01 -33.54
N CYS A 139 9.70 -46.90 -33.84
CA CYS A 139 9.10 -45.66 -34.28
C CYS A 139 9.16 -44.56 -33.20
N ILE A 140 8.86 -44.89 -31.94
CA ILE A 140 9.03 -43.95 -30.80
C ILE A 140 10.47 -43.47 -30.69
N ASN A 141 11.44 -44.39 -30.76
CA ASN A 141 12.86 -44.05 -30.59
C ASN A 141 13.38 -43.16 -31.73
N ALA A 142 12.96 -43.43 -32.97
CA ALA A 142 13.25 -42.56 -34.11
C ALA A 142 12.66 -41.15 -33.89
N ALA A 143 11.40 -41.07 -33.47
CA ALA A 143 10.75 -39.78 -33.18
C ALA A 143 11.42 -39.02 -32.02
N LYS A 144 11.86 -39.73 -30.96
CA LYS A 144 12.65 -39.15 -29.86
C LYS A 144 13.97 -38.56 -30.36
N LYS A 145 14.69 -39.28 -31.23
CA LYS A 145 15.95 -38.82 -31.83
C LYS A 145 15.75 -37.56 -32.67
N VAL A 146 14.72 -37.53 -33.53
CA VAL A 146 14.36 -36.34 -34.33
C VAL A 146 13.98 -35.16 -33.43
N ARG A 147 13.19 -35.38 -32.37
CA ARG A 147 12.85 -34.33 -31.40
C ARG A 147 14.09 -33.79 -30.67
N ALA A 148 15.01 -34.66 -30.26
CA ALA A 148 16.25 -34.26 -29.60
C ALA A 148 17.14 -33.44 -30.54
N PHE A 149 17.28 -33.88 -31.80
CA PHE A 149 17.99 -33.13 -32.83
C PHE A 149 17.36 -31.75 -33.07
N ASN A 150 16.04 -31.67 -33.22
CA ASN A 150 15.32 -30.41 -33.43
C ASN A 150 15.46 -29.46 -32.24
N LYS A 151 15.46 -29.98 -30.99
CA LYS A 151 15.74 -29.17 -29.79
C LYS A 151 17.15 -28.57 -29.82
N SER A 152 18.15 -29.41 -30.12
CA SER A 152 19.55 -28.97 -30.21
C SER A 152 19.73 -27.89 -31.28
N TRP A 153 19.22 -28.14 -32.49
CA TRP A 153 19.28 -27.19 -33.61
C TRP A 153 18.60 -25.85 -33.29
N LYS A 154 17.42 -25.87 -32.66
CA LYS A 154 16.72 -24.64 -32.23
C LYS A 154 17.52 -23.86 -31.19
N ALA A 155 18.11 -24.54 -30.20
CA ALA A 155 18.94 -23.89 -29.19
C ALA A 155 20.18 -23.24 -29.83
N THR A 156 20.85 -23.94 -30.74
CA THR A 156 21.99 -23.39 -31.50
C THR A 156 21.59 -22.16 -32.33
N MET A 157 20.46 -22.21 -33.04
CA MET A 157 19.99 -21.07 -33.83
C MET A 157 19.58 -19.86 -32.98
N ALA A 158 18.96 -20.07 -31.82
CA ALA A 158 18.62 -18.98 -30.89
C ALA A 158 19.87 -18.27 -30.37
N SER A 159 20.93 -19.03 -30.05
CA SER A 159 22.23 -18.48 -29.66
C SER A 159 22.91 -17.69 -30.79
N ILE A 160 22.74 -18.09 -32.05
CA ILE A 160 23.30 -17.37 -33.21
C ILE A 160 22.53 -16.08 -33.51
N ARG A 161 21.21 -16.07 -33.33
CA ARG A 161 20.37 -14.89 -33.57
C ARG A 161 20.56 -13.78 -32.53
N GLY A 162 21.23 -14.07 -31.41
CA GLY A 162 21.43 -13.09 -30.33
C GLY A 162 20.14 -12.82 -29.55
N ASP A 163 19.19 -13.76 -29.54
CA ASP A 163 17.98 -13.67 -28.73
C ASP A 163 18.35 -13.83 -27.25
N VAL A 164 18.80 -12.74 -26.61
CA VAL A 164 18.85 -12.62 -25.15
C VAL A 164 17.41 -12.45 -24.68
N ASN A 165 16.69 -13.57 -24.54
CA ASN A 165 15.70 -13.83 -23.48
C ASN A 165 14.95 -15.15 -23.72
N SER A 166 15.07 -16.06 -22.76
CA SER A 166 14.00 -16.96 -22.32
C SER A 166 14.21 -17.30 -20.85
#